data_AF-A0A0D0DJW0-F1
#
_entry.id   AF-A0A0D0DJW0-F1
#
_cell.length_a   1.000
_cell.length_b   1.000
_cell.length_c   1.000
_cell.angle_alpha   90.00
_cell.angle_beta   90.00
_cell.angle_gamma   90.00
#
_symmetry.space_group_name_H-M   'P 1'
#
loop_
_entity.id
_entity.type
_entity.pdbx_description
1 polymer ?
#
loop_
_entity_poly.entity_id
_entity_poly.type
_entity_poly.pdbx_seq_one_letter_code
_entity_poly.pdbx_strand_id
1 'polypeptide(L)'
;MIDYLLNHRLQWGKPDTLSLLPSTLDKQPAVTSENSQPVPYSTPEYFKADIPFDSELICIIQNDWPYSVPPEIEHTLIWSRVPVFHPDIIHPSIDARVQQDGLCGFTGSTDTIESLPSLESCLPALADWGITMGKLIRSPKGSDEKEAMVQAAGREVREFVQRRWRENQWETAWFVNPPRLQSIPGLAHIHVFARKKTPEEEAAWGS
;
A
#
# COMPACT_ATOMS: atom_id res chain seq x y z
N MET A 1 -18.34 -11.65 -8.97
CA MET A 1 -17.45 -10.99 -7.97
C MET A 1 -16.99 -9.63 -8.45
N ILE A 2 -16.34 -9.52 -9.63
CA ILE A 2 -15.93 -8.24 -10.21
C ILE A 2 -17.10 -7.27 -10.39
N ASP A 3 -18.25 -7.73 -10.91
CA ASP A 3 -19.43 -6.85 -11.07
C ASP A 3 -19.93 -6.28 -9.74
N TYR A 4 -19.87 -7.07 -8.67
CA TYR A 4 -20.22 -6.59 -7.33
C TYR A 4 -19.24 -5.52 -6.85
N LEU A 5 -17.94 -5.75 -7.04
CA LEU A 5 -16.92 -4.76 -6.70
C LEU A 5 -17.13 -3.46 -7.46
N LEU A 6 -17.21 -3.52 -8.78
CA LEU A 6 -17.26 -2.34 -9.64
C LEU A 6 -18.56 -1.55 -9.51
N ASN A 7 -19.70 -2.23 -9.39
CA ASN A 7 -21.01 -1.58 -9.45
C ASN A 7 -21.64 -1.32 -8.07
N HIS A 8 -21.14 -1.95 -7.00
CA HIS A 8 -21.72 -1.83 -5.66
C HIS A 8 -20.69 -1.46 -4.57
N ARG A 9 -19.62 -2.24 -4.41
CA ARG A 9 -18.70 -2.06 -3.27
C ARG A 9 -17.78 -0.85 -3.41
N LEU A 10 -17.25 -0.63 -4.61
CA LEU A 10 -16.28 0.42 -4.89
C LEU A 10 -17.00 1.72 -5.23
N GLN A 11 -17.12 2.58 -4.24
CA GLN A 11 -17.72 3.91 -4.35
C GLN A 11 -16.66 4.89 -4.88
N TRP A 12 -16.31 4.77 -6.17
CA TRP A 12 -15.26 5.58 -6.82
C TRP A 12 -15.41 7.08 -6.56
N GLY A 13 -14.32 7.73 -6.16
CA GLY A 13 -14.30 9.16 -5.81
C GLY A 13 -15.08 9.55 -4.55
N LYS A 14 -15.59 8.58 -3.78
CA LYS A 14 -16.37 8.82 -2.56
C LYS A 14 -15.72 8.11 -1.36
N PRO A 15 -15.95 8.61 -0.14
CA PRO A 15 -15.56 7.92 1.09
C PRO A 15 -16.19 6.52 1.17
N ASP A 16 -15.49 5.58 1.81
CA ASP A 16 -16.06 4.26 2.12
C ASP A 16 -17.16 4.39 3.17
N THR A 17 -18.40 4.11 2.75
CA THR A 17 -19.57 4.14 3.63
C THR A 17 -20.17 2.75 3.85
N LEU A 18 -19.56 1.72 3.27
CA LEU A 18 -20.09 0.35 3.27
C LEU A 18 -19.30 -0.59 4.19
N SER A 19 -18.03 -0.31 4.45
CA SER A 19 -17.24 -1.08 5.42
C SER A 19 -17.84 -1.01 6.82
N LEU A 20 -17.86 -2.16 7.50
CA LEU A 20 -18.16 -2.22 8.94
C LEU A 20 -16.92 -1.98 9.81
N LEU A 21 -15.72 -2.06 9.22
CA LEU A 21 -14.46 -1.75 9.87
C LEU A 21 -14.21 -0.24 9.77
N PRO A 22 -14.02 0.47 10.89
CA PRO A 22 -13.74 1.90 10.88
C PRO A 22 -12.28 2.18 10.52
N SER A 23 -11.99 3.35 9.95
CA SER A 23 -10.64 3.91 9.95
C SER A 23 -10.52 5.05 10.94
N THR A 24 -9.38 5.17 11.60
CA THR A 24 -9.12 6.27 12.55
C THR A 24 -9.04 7.61 11.83
N LEU A 25 -8.73 7.62 10.52
CA LEU A 25 -8.75 8.82 9.69
C LEU A 25 -10.18 9.37 9.49
N ASP A 26 -11.22 8.53 9.57
CA ASP A 26 -12.61 8.96 9.37
C ASP A 26 -13.12 9.86 10.51
N LYS A 27 -12.47 9.79 11.68
CA LYS A 27 -12.79 10.58 12.87
C LYS A 27 -12.12 11.96 12.87
N GLN A 28 -11.19 12.22 11.95
CA GLN A 28 -10.59 13.54 11.82
C GLN A 28 -11.54 14.44 11.03
N PRO A 29 -11.83 15.67 11.49
CA PRO A 29 -12.65 16.60 10.72
C PRO A 29 -12.02 16.76 9.35
N ALA A 30 -12.82 16.58 8.30
CA ALA A 30 -12.38 16.80 6.93
C ALA A 30 -11.74 18.20 6.87
N VAL A 31 -10.43 18.26 6.64
CA VAL A 31 -9.79 19.51 6.27
C VAL A 31 -10.33 19.80 4.88
N THR A 32 -11.40 20.59 4.83
CA THR A 32 -11.95 21.12 3.58
C THR A 32 -10.83 21.89 2.92
N SER A 33 -10.23 21.28 1.90
CA SER A 33 -9.40 22.00 0.95
C SER A 33 -10.37 22.89 0.16
N GLU A 34 -10.59 24.10 0.67
CA GLU A 34 -11.31 25.14 -0.05
C GLU A 34 -10.51 25.48 -1.32
N ASN A 35 -11.23 25.48 -2.46
CA ASN A 35 -10.79 25.93 -3.78
C ASN A 35 -9.79 25.04 -4.55
N SER A 36 -10.26 23.90 -5.03
CA SER A 36 -9.74 23.31 -6.28
C SER A 36 -10.83 23.40 -7.34
N GLN A 37 -10.69 24.31 -8.30
CA GLN A 37 -11.50 24.25 -9.52
C GLN A 37 -11.27 22.89 -10.20
N PRO A 38 -12.31 22.27 -10.80
CA PRO A 38 -12.12 21.04 -11.55
C PRO A 38 -11.30 21.35 -12.80
N VAL A 39 -9.98 21.22 -12.68
CA VAL A 39 -9.09 21.19 -13.84
C VAL A 39 -9.47 19.91 -14.59
N PRO A 40 -9.70 19.94 -15.92
CA PRO A 40 -9.90 18.74 -16.69
C PRO A 40 -8.59 17.93 -16.65
N TYR A 41 -8.48 17.06 -15.64
CA TYR A 41 -7.37 16.13 -15.52
C TYR A 41 -7.47 15.15 -16.68
N SER A 42 -6.50 15.19 -17.59
CA SER A 42 -6.27 14.05 -18.47
C SER A 42 -6.04 12.83 -17.59
N THR A 43 -6.78 11.75 -17.83
CA THR A 43 -6.58 10.49 -17.11
C THR A 43 -5.11 10.06 -17.29
N PRO A 44 -4.33 9.91 -16.22
CA PRO A 44 -2.95 9.47 -16.33
C PRO A 44 -2.90 8.02 -16.84
N GLU A 45 -1.83 7.68 -17.55
CA GLU A 45 -1.66 6.33 -18.10
C GLU A 45 -1.45 5.27 -17.01
N TYR A 46 -1.01 5.69 -15.83
CA TYR A 46 -0.74 4.84 -14.67
C TYR A 46 -0.97 5.58 -13.35
N PHE A 47 -0.92 4.84 -12.23
CA PHE A 47 -1.14 5.38 -10.90
C PHE A 47 -0.12 6.47 -10.55
N LYS A 48 -0.62 7.63 -10.14
CA LYS A 48 0.19 8.79 -9.78
C LYS A 48 0.04 9.16 -8.31
N ALA A 49 1.15 9.56 -7.73
CA ALA A 49 1.25 10.04 -6.37
C ALA A 49 0.43 11.27 -6.14
N ASP A 50 0.01 12.05 -7.12
CA ASP A 50 -0.75 13.29 -6.94
C ASP A 50 -2.26 13.14 -7.21
N ILE A 51 -2.74 11.91 -7.48
CA ILE A 51 -4.18 11.64 -7.64
C ILE A 51 -4.93 12.14 -6.39
N PRO A 52 -5.93 13.03 -6.55
CA PRO A 52 -6.77 13.50 -5.45
C PRO A 52 -7.51 12.36 -4.77
N PHE A 53 -7.68 12.43 -3.44
CA PHE A 53 -8.31 11.34 -2.67
C PHE A 53 -9.79 11.12 -2.99
N ASP A 54 -10.45 12.13 -3.54
CA ASP A 54 -11.84 12.14 -4.04
C ASP A 54 -11.94 11.94 -5.56
N SER A 55 -10.83 11.62 -6.22
CA SER A 55 -10.81 11.31 -7.65
C SER A 55 -11.60 10.03 -7.96
N GLU A 56 -12.41 10.05 -9.02
CA GLU A 56 -13.09 8.86 -9.53
C GLU A 56 -12.15 7.77 -10.06
N LEU A 57 -10.84 8.06 -10.18
CA LEU A 57 -9.82 7.08 -10.55
C LEU A 57 -9.47 6.11 -9.43
N ILE A 58 -9.81 6.44 -8.18
CA ILE A 58 -9.47 5.63 -7.03
C ILE A 58 -10.66 5.42 -6.09
N CYS A 59 -10.56 4.38 -5.27
CA CYS A 59 -11.48 4.12 -4.17
C CYS A 59 -10.68 3.57 -2.99
N ILE A 60 -10.73 4.25 -1.85
CA ILE A 60 -9.98 3.87 -0.64
C ILE A 60 -10.99 3.28 0.35
N ILE A 61 -10.80 2.01 0.71
CA ILE A 61 -11.72 1.27 1.58
C ILE A 61 -10.97 0.52 2.67
N GLN A 62 -11.61 0.25 3.81
CA GLN A 62 -11.08 -0.79 4.70
C GLN A 62 -11.27 -2.16 4.04
N ASN A 63 -10.29 -3.04 4.18
CA ASN A 63 -10.39 -4.39 3.65
C ASN A 63 -11.45 -5.15 4.44
N ASP A 64 -12.56 -5.51 3.80
CA ASP A 64 -13.66 -6.26 4.43
C ASP A 64 -13.22 -7.61 5.01
N TRP A 65 -12.10 -8.16 4.51
CA TRP A 65 -11.49 -9.41 4.97
C TRP A 65 -9.99 -9.16 5.25
N PRO A 66 -9.66 -8.49 6.37
CA PRO A 66 -8.30 -8.11 6.66
C PRO A 66 -7.43 -9.34 6.90
N TYR A 67 -6.12 -9.17 6.77
CA TYR A 67 -5.18 -10.24 7.07
C TYR A 67 -5.08 -10.40 8.59
N SER A 68 -4.48 -11.51 9.03
CA SER A 68 -4.21 -11.73 10.46
C SER A 68 -3.07 -10.83 10.92
N VAL A 69 -3.37 -9.58 11.23
CA VAL A 69 -2.46 -8.55 11.75
C VAL A 69 -2.84 -8.16 13.18
N PRO A 70 -1.93 -7.57 13.98
CA PRO A 70 -2.25 -7.02 15.28
C PRO A 70 -3.47 -6.08 15.27
N PRO A 71 -4.31 -6.04 16.32
CA PRO A 71 -5.57 -5.29 16.35
C PRO A 71 -5.44 -3.77 16.11
N GLU A 72 -4.28 -3.19 16.38
CA GLU A 72 -3.96 -1.78 16.17
C GLU A 72 -3.62 -1.43 14.72
N ILE A 73 -3.53 -2.43 13.84
CA ILE A 73 -3.21 -2.25 12.41
C ILE A 73 -4.49 -2.26 11.59
N GLU A 74 -4.74 -1.12 10.93
CA GLU A 74 -5.80 -1.00 9.93
C GLU A 74 -5.32 -1.57 8.58
N HIS A 75 -6.08 -2.48 7.98
CA HIS A 75 -5.80 -3.00 6.64
C HIS A 75 -6.67 -2.27 5.62
N THR A 76 -6.09 -1.25 4.98
CA THR A 76 -6.75 -0.44 3.95
C THR A 76 -6.41 -0.96 2.55
N LEU A 77 -7.36 -0.88 1.62
CA LEU A 77 -7.14 -1.09 0.19
C LEU A 77 -7.29 0.24 -0.56
N ILE A 78 -6.38 0.51 -1.49
CA ILE A 78 -6.50 1.59 -2.48
C ILE A 78 -6.73 0.91 -3.83
N TRP A 79 -7.97 0.95 -4.30
CA TRP A 79 -8.34 0.48 -5.63
C TRP A 79 -8.07 1.57 -6.65
N SER A 80 -7.61 1.18 -7.85
CA SER A 80 -7.32 2.12 -8.93
C SER A 80 -7.89 1.64 -10.27
N ARG A 81 -8.45 2.58 -11.03
CA ARG A 81 -8.86 2.41 -12.43
C ARG A 81 -7.70 2.51 -13.41
N VAL A 82 -6.55 3.02 -12.98
CA VAL A 82 -5.32 3.09 -13.76
C VAL A 82 -4.32 2.05 -13.26
N PRO A 83 -3.48 1.48 -14.13
CA PRO A 83 -2.55 0.44 -13.71
C PRO A 83 -1.50 0.99 -12.75
N VAL A 84 -1.09 0.17 -11.77
CA VAL A 84 0.07 0.48 -10.91
C VAL A 84 1.37 -0.02 -11.52
N PHE A 85 1.30 -1.09 -12.33
CA PHE A 85 2.42 -1.59 -13.11
C PHE A 85 2.35 -1.02 -14.53
N HIS A 86 3.37 -0.25 -14.94
CA HIS A 86 3.43 0.37 -16.27
C HIS A 86 4.88 0.37 -16.81
N PRO A 87 5.10 0.20 -18.14
CA PRO A 87 6.45 0.15 -18.72
C PRO A 87 7.35 1.35 -18.42
N ASP A 88 6.77 2.54 -18.24
CA ASP A 88 7.53 3.75 -17.91
C ASP A 88 8.07 3.78 -16.47
N ILE A 89 7.56 2.91 -15.59
CA ILE A 89 7.99 2.79 -14.19
C ILE A 89 8.76 1.48 -13.96
N ILE A 90 8.42 0.42 -14.70
CA ILE A 90 9.05 -0.90 -14.59
C ILE A 90 9.99 -1.11 -15.76
N HIS A 91 11.27 -0.86 -15.52
CA HIS A 91 12.30 -1.11 -16.51
C HIS A 91 12.43 -2.63 -16.80
N PRO A 92 12.66 -3.06 -18.07
CA PRO A 92 12.76 -4.48 -18.43
C PRO A 92 13.79 -5.29 -17.62
N SER A 93 14.84 -4.64 -17.09
CA SER A 93 15.87 -5.30 -16.26
C SER A 93 15.37 -5.75 -14.88
N ILE A 94 14.24 -5.21 -14.41
CA ILE A 94 13.60 -5.54 -13.13
C ILE A 94 12.22 -6.16 -13.29
N ASP A 95 11.67 -6.26 -14.50
CA ASP A 95 10.31 -6.79 -14.74
C ASP A 95 10.12 -8.17 -14.10
N ALA A 96 11.01 -9.13 -14.38
CA ALA A 96 10.93 -10.47 -13.78
C ALA A 96 10.91 -10.45 -12.24
N ARG A 97 11.60 -9.48 -11.61
CA ARG A 97 11.60 -9.30 -10.16
C ARG A 97 10.24 -8.77 -9.68
N VAL A 98 9.67 -7.78 -10.36
CA VAL A 98 8.35 -7.22 -10.02
C VAL A 98 7.22 -8.22 -10.28
N GLN A 99 7.30 -9.02 -11.35
CA GLN A 99 6.35 -10.10 -11.62
C GLN A 99 6.37 -11.19 -10.53
N GLN A 100 7.53 -11.39 -9.89
CA GLN A 100 7.73 -12.38 -8.83
C GLN A 100 7.41 -11.83 -7.42
N ASP A 101 7.76 -10.59 -7.12
CA ASP A 101 7.66 -10.08 -5.74
C ASP A 101 6.58 -9.01 -5.57
N GLY A 102 6.13 -8.39 -6.66
CA GLY A 102 5.30 -7.21 -6.62
C GLY A 102 6.11 -5.96 -6.28
N LEU A 103 5.45 -4.97 -5.69
CA LEU A 103 6.08 -3.77 -5.14
C LEU A 103 5.69 -3.65 -3.67
N CYS A 104 6.60 -3.19 -2.83
CA CYS A 104 6.31 -2.94 -1.42
C CYS A 104 7.22 -1.85 -0.84
N GLY A 105 6.83 -1.33 0.31
CA GLY A 105 7.65 -0.38 1.05
C GLY A 105 7.05 -0.06 2.41
N PHE A 106 7.79 0.75 3.17
CA PHE A 106 7.41 1.24 4.49
C PHE A 106 7.47 2.77 4.50
N THR A 107 6.66 3.40 5.37
CA THR A 107 6.68 4.84 5.63
C THR A 107 6.52 5.09 7.12
N GLY A 108 7.08 6.20 7.60
CA GLY A 108 6.85 6.64 8.98
C GLY A 108 7.49 5.82 10.09
N SER A 109 8.22 4.76 9.81
CA SER A 109 9.01 4.06 10.84
C SER A 109 10.34 4.76 11.10
N THR A 110 10.73 4.86 12.37
CA THR A 110 12.08 5.29 12.79
C THR A 110 13.07 4.14 12.94
N ASP A 111 12.59 2.90 12.83
CA ASP A 111 13.44 1.72 12.95
C ASP A 111 14.39 1.62 11.76
N THR A 112 15.62 1.17 12.04
CA THR A 112 16.57 0.88 10.98
C THR A 112 16.39 -0.56 10.52
N ILE A 113 16.83 -0.88 9.30
CA ILE A 113 16.72 -2.27 8.78
C ILE A 113 17.45 -3.25 9.70
N GLU A 114 18.51 -2.79 10.37
CA GLU A 114 19.31 -3.57 11.31
C GLU A 114 18.59 -3.86 12.65
N SER A 115 17.58 -3.07 13.03
CA SER A 115 16.79 -3.34 14.24
C SER A 115 15.66 -4.34 14.00
N LEU A 116 15.33 -4.62 12.74
CA LEU A 116 14.28 -5.58 12.38
C LEU A 116 14.72 -7.03 12.68
N PRO A 117 13.78 -7.90 13.13
CA PRO A 117 14.09 -9.29 13.37
C PRO A 117 14.52 -9.98 12.07
N SER A 118 15.52 -10.86 12.17
CA SER A 118 15.93 -11.67 11.01
C SER A 118 14.82 -12.65 10.64
N LEU A 119 14.74 -13.01 9.36
CA LEU A 119 13.79 -14.01 8.88
C LEU A 119 13.91 -15.34 9.63
N GLU A 120 15.14 -15.75 9.93
CA GLU A 120 15.47 -16.94 10.71
C GLU A 120 14.86 -16.87 12.12
N SER A 121 14.91 -15.70 12.77
CA SER A 121 14.34 -15.50 14.11
C SER A 121 12.81 -15.55 14.12
N CYS A 122 12.16 -15.24 12.99
CA CYS A 122 10.71 -15.26 12.85
C CYS A 122 10.14 -16.65 12.50
N LEU A 123 10.96 -17.57 11.95
CA LEU A 123 10.50 -18.89 11.51
C LEU A 123 9.80 -19.74 12.59
N PRO A 124 10.22 -19.73 13.87
CA PRO A 124 9.52 -20.51 14.91
C PRO A 124 8.04 -20.16 15.05
N ALA A 125 7.65 -18.91 14.78
CA ALA A 125 6.25 -18.48 14.83
C ALA A 125 5.38 -19.09 13.71
N LEU A 126 6.02 -19.61 12.65
CA LEU A 126 5.36 -20.22 11.49
C LEU A 126 5.49 -21.76 11.48
N ALA A 127 6.07 -22.34 12.54
CA ALA A 127 6.36 -23.76 12.62
C ALA A 127 5.10 -24.64 12.55
N ASP A 128 3.99 -24.18 13.15
CA ASP A 128 2.70 -24.88 13.14
C ASP A 128 2.08 -24.99 11.75
N TRP A 129 2.45 -24.09 10.83
CA TRP A 129 2.07 -24.15 9.41
C TRP A 129 3.09 -24.93 8.56
N GLY A 130 4.09 -25.55 9.20
CA GLY A 130 5.13 -26.34 8.55
C GLY A 130 6.03 -25.52 7.63
N ILE A 131 6.13 -24.21 7.85
CA ILE A 131 6.99 -23.30 7.08
C ILE A 131 8.44 -23.47 7.55
N THR A 132 9.34 -23.67 6.60
CA THR A 132 10.78 -23.81 6.85
C THR A 132 11.54 -22.91 5.87
N MET A 133 12.81 -22.60 6.16
CA MET A 133 13.64 -21.76 5.29
C MET A 133 13.67 -22.28 3.84
N GLY A 134 13.72 -23.61 3.64
CA GLY A 134 13.74 -24.23 2.32
C GLY A 134 12.40 -24.19 1.57
N LYS A 135 11.28 -23.90 2.24
CA LYS A 135 9.96 -23.74 1.60
C LYS A 135 9.66 -22.29 1.22
N LEU A 136 10.45 -21.33 1.72
CA LEU A 136 10.26 -19.93 1.39
C LEU A 136 10.67 -19.65 -0.05
N ILE A 137 9.76 -19.05 -0.81
CA ILE A 137 10.06 -18.54 -2.14
C ILE A 137 10.80 -17.21 -1.95
N ARG A 138 12.08 -17.18 -2.31
CA ARG A 138 12.94 -16.00 -2.16
C ARG A 138 13.53 -15.64 -3.52
N SER A 139 13.34 -14.40 -3.92
CA SER A 139 14.08 -13.82 -5.03
C SER A 139 15.53 -13.56 -4.59
N PRO A 140 16.53 -13.87 -5.43
CA PRO A 140 17.90 -13.47 -5.14
C PRO A 140 17.99 -11.94 -5.07
N LYS A 141 18.81 -11.43 -4.15
CA LYS A 141 19.06 -9.99 -4.06
C LYS A 141 19.68 -9.50 -5.37
N GLY A 142 19.14 -8.41 -5.92
CA GLY A 142 19.69 -7.75 -7.08
C GLY A 142 21.00 -7.02 -6.77
N SER A 143 21.62 -6.45 -7.81
CA SER A 143 22.63 -5.41 -7.61
C SER A 143 21.99 -4.18 -6.94
N ASP A 144 22.80 -3.34 -6.29
CA ASP A 144 22.31 -2.11 -5.67
C ASP A 144 21.53 -1.22 -6.65
N GLU A 145 21.95 -1.19 -7.92
CA GLU A 145 21.25 -0.51 -9.01
C GLU A 145 19.84 -1.09 -9.24
N LYS A 146 19.71 -2.41 -9.30
CA LYS A 146 18.40 -3.07 -9.50
C LYS A 146 17.49 -2.87 -8.29
N GLU A 147 18.03 -2.93 -7.08
CA GLU A 147 17.25 -2.65 -5.87
C GLU A 147 16.77 -1.19 -5.85
N ALA A 148 17.63 -0.22 -6.24
CA ALA A 148 17.23 1.17 -6.38
C ALA A 148 16.15 1.37 -7.47
N MET A 149 16.21 0.63 -8.58
CA MET A 149 15.17 0.65 -9.61
C MET A 149 13.84 0.11 -9.10
N VAL A 150 13.82 -0.99 -8.33
CA VAL A 150 12.60 -1.52 -7.71
C VAL A 150 11.99 -0.52 -6.73
N GLN A 151 12.82 0.12 -5.91
CA GLN A 151 12.37 1.20 -5.02
C GLN A 151 11.80 2.39 -5.80
N ALA A 152 12.43 2.77 -6.92
CA ALA A 152 11.94 3.83 -7.79
C ALA A 152 10.59 3.47 -8.45
N ALA A 153 10.38 2.21 -8.81
CA ALA A 153 9.11 1.72 -9.36
C ALA A 153 7.95 1.85 -8.36
N GLY A 154 8.25 1.72 -7.06
CA GLY A 154 7.28 1.90 -5.96
C GLY A 154 7.01 3.35 -5.54
N ARG A 155 7.70 4.33 -6.15
CA ARG A 155 7.70 5.73 -5.69
C ARG A 155 6.29 6.35 -5.64
N GLU A 156 5.53 6.18 -6.72
CA GLU A 156 4.20 6.80 -6.85
C GLU A 156 3.24 6.31 -5.74
N VAL A 157 3.32 5.02 -5.42
CA VAL A 157 2.54 4.40 -4.33
C VAL A 157 3.00 4.93 -2.97
N ARG A 158 4.32 4.94 -2.73
CA ARG A 158 4.91 5.43 -1.47
C ARG A 158 4.49 6.87 -1.18
N GLU A 159 4.64 7.76 -2.16
CA GLU A 159 4.31 9.19 -2.00
C GLU A 159 2.80 9.40 -1.81
N PHE A 160 1.95 8.62 -2.50
CA PHE A 160 0.51 8.63 -2.24
C PHE A 160 0.19 8.25 -0.79
N VAL A 161 0.81 7.18 -0.29
CA VAL A 161 0.64 6.71 1.09
C VAL A 161 1.12 7.77 2.09
N GLN A 162 2.28 8.39 1.88
CA GLN A 162 2.81 9.45 2.75
C GLN A 162 1.89 10.68 2.86
N ARG A 163 1.20 11.06 1.76
CA ARG A 163 0.24 12.18 1.79
C ARG A 163 -0.99 11.86 2.62
N ARG A 164 -1.44 10.59 2.64
CA ARG A 164 -2.65 10.17 3.36
C ARG A 164 -2.36 9.83 4.82
N TRP A 165 -1.30 9.07 5.07
CA TRP A 165 -0.84 8.68 6.40
C TRP A 165 0.43 9.45 6.73
N ARG A 166 0.25 10.61 7.38
CA ARG A 166 1.37 11.50 7.74
C ARG A 166 2.34 10.77 8.65
N GLU A 167 3.61 10.72 8.25
CA GLU A 167 4.65 9.92 8.90
C GLU A 167 4.90 10.30 10.36
N ASN A 168 4.55 11.52 10.79
CA ASN A 168 4.65 11.92 12.20
C ASN A 168 3.55 11.31 13.09
N GLN A 169 2.46 10.82 12.51
CA GLN A 169 1.30 10.25 13.22
C GLN A 169 1.08 8.77 12.91
N TRP A 170 1.68 8.28 11.83
CA TRP A 170 1.40 6.95 11.30
C TRP A 170 2.67 6.25 10.86
N GLU A 171 2.67 4.94 11.04
CA GLU A 171 3.58 4.02 10.37
C GLU A 171 2.78 3.20 9.37
N THR A 172 3.34 2.97 8.19
CA THR A 172 2.69 2.11 7.21
C THR A 172 3.64 1.10 6.61
N ALA A 173 3.09 -0.07 6.28
CA ALA A 173 3.64 -0.98 5.31
C ALA A 173 2.65 -1.10 4.16
N TRP A 174 3.10 -0.94 2.93
CA TRP A 174 2.25 -1.06 1.75
C TRP A 174 2.82 -2.06 0.76
N PHE A 175 1.94 -2.72 0.01
CA PHE A 175 2.34 -3.63 -1.06
C PHE A 175 1.30 -3.74 -2.15
N VAL A 176 1.78 -4.03 -3.35
CA VAL A 176 1.00 -4.39 -4.54
C VAL A 176 1.35 -5.83 -4.84
N ASN A 177 0.38 -6.73 -4.71
CA ASN A 177 0.61 -8.14 -4.99
C ASN A 177 1.13 -8.31 -6.42
N PRO A 178 2.10 -9.21 -6.64
CA PRO A 178 2.54 -9.54 -7.99
C PRO A 178 1.36 -10.07 -8.82
N PRO A 179 1.33 -9.85 -10.14
CA PRO A 179 0.17 -10.18 -10.97
C PRO A 179 -0.34 -11.62 -10.82
N ARG A 180 0.57 -12.59 -10.61
CA ARG A 180 0.20 -14.01 -10.43
C ARG A 180 -0.55 -14.32 -9.12
N LEU A 181 -0.48 -13.44 -8.12
CA LEU A 181 -1.11 -13.61 -6.80
C LEU A 181 -2.34 -12.69 -6.60
N GLN A 182 -2.70 -11.88 -7.60
CA GLN A 182 -3.84 -10.99 -7.49
C GLN A 182 -5.15 -11.77 -7.60
N SER A 183 -6.00 -11.67 -6.58
CA SER A 183 -7.32 -12.32 -6.56
C SER A 183 -8.32 -11.69 -7.55
N ILE A 184 -8.13 -10.42 -7.91
CA ILE A 184 -8.95 -9.69 -8.89
C ILE A 184 -8.06 -9.19 -10.04
N PRO A 185 -7.70 -10.05 -11.01
CA PRO A 185 -6.91 -9.64 -12.15
C PRO A 185 -7.60 -8.53 -12.95
N GLY A 186 -6.81 -7.55 -13.41
CA GLY A 186 -7.31 -6.43 -14.22
C GLY A 186 -7.89 -5.26 -13.42
N LEU A 187 -7.98 -5.36 -12.09
CA LEU A 187 -8.33 -4.25 -11.22
C LEU A 187 -7.22 -4.00 -10.20
N ALA A 188 -6.43 -2.95 -10.45
CA ALA A 188 -5.26 -2.65 -9.65
C ALA A 188 -5.67 -2.27 -8.22
N HIS A 189 -4.95 -2.81 -7.24
CA HIS A 189 -5.16 -2.50 -5.84
C HIS A 189 -3.85 -2.55 -5.05
N ILE A 190 -3.72 -1.62 -4.12
CA ILE A 190 -2.61 -1.51 -3.17
C ILE A 190 -3.15 -1.86 -1.79
N HIS A 191 -2.45 -2.73 -1.08
CA HIS A 191 -2.69 -3.00 0.33
C HIS A 191 -1.86 -2.03 1.17
N VAL A 192 -2.46 -1.46 2.21
CA VAL A 192 -1.78 -0.61 3.18
C VAL A 192 -2.14 -1.10 4.58
N PHE A 193 -1.14 -1.53 5.33
CA PHE A 193 -1.21 -1.73 6.77
C PHE A 193 -0.82 -0.42 7.44
N ALA A 194 -1.74 0.20 8.16
CA ALA A 194 -1.50 1.48 8.83
C ALA A 194 -1.67 1.33 10.34
N ARG A 195 -0.63 1.73 11.09
CA ARG A 195 -0.64 1.77 12.55
C ARG A 195 -0.56 3.23 12.99
N LYS A 196 -1.50 3.65 13.84
CA LYS A 196 -1.42 4.96 14.46
C LYS A 196 -0.38 4.95 15.57
N LYS A 197 0.46 5.98 15.61
CA LYS A 197 1.47 6.16 16.63
C LYS A 197 0.86 6.50 17.98
N THR A 198 1.54 6.10 19.05
CA THR A 198 1.20 6.58 20.40
C THR A 198 1.60 8.05 20.55
N PRO A 199 1.01 8.79 21.50
CA PRO A 199 1.41 10.18 21.76
C PRO A 199 2.91 10.35 22.02
N GLU A 200 3.55 9.36 22.64
CA GLU A 200 4.99 9.35 22.90
C GLU A 200 5.81 9.21 21.60
N GLU A 201 5.39 8.32 20.70
CA GLU A 201 6.01 8.14 19.37
C GLU A 201 5.82 9.39 18.49
N GLU A 202 4.66 10.04 18.54
CA GLU A 202 4.41 11.30 17.84
C GLU A 202 5.28 12.44 18.40
N ALA A 203 5.45 12.52 19.72
CA ALA A 203 6.26 13.54 20.37
C ALA A 203 7.76 13.36 20.10
N ALA A 204 8.23 12.12 20.00
CA ALA A 204 9.62 11.80 19.66
C ALA A 204 9.93 12.07 18.18
N TRP A 205 8.92 12.20 17.32
CA TRP A 205 9.11 12.39 15.88
C TRP A 205 9.77 13.74 15.55
N GLY A 206 11.04 13.69 15.12
CA GLY A 206 11.81 14.88 14.74
C GLY A 206 12.55 15.56 15.90
N SER A 207 12.58 14.93 17.09
CA SER A 207 13.53 15.24 18.17
C SER A 207 14.92 14.73 17.83
#